data_AF-A0A938UIY1-F1
#
_entry.id   AF-A0A938UIY1-F1
#
_cell.length_a   1.000
_cell.length_b   1.000
_cell.length_c   1.000
_cell.angle_alpha   90.00
_cell.angle_beta   90.00
_cell.angle_gamma   90.00
#
_symmetry.space_group_name_H-M   'P 1'
#
loop_
_entity.id
_entity.type
_entity.pdbx_description
1 polymer ?
#
loop_
_entity_poly.entity_id
_entity_poly.type
_entity_poly.pdbx_seq_one_letter_code
_entity_poly.pdbx_strand_id
1 'polypeptide(L)'
;MLVVSSWPCEYSDVAARKSKRGGARPGAGRPAILEERRSVTLHIEAAQRERLGQIAEARGVSVSDLIRQAIDAFLRRSRGEKR
;
A
#
# COMPACT_ATOMS: atom_id res chain seq x y z
N MET A 1 -38.45 -4.07 29.28
CA MET A 1 -38.68 -3.62 27.89
C MET A 1 -37.59 -2.60 27.57
N LEU A 2 -36.60 -2.98 26.77
CA LEU A 2 -35.54 -2.06 26.30
C LEU A 2 -35.84 -1.71 24.84
N VAL A 3 -36.08 -0.44 24.57
CA VAL A 3 -36.32 0.12 23.24
C VAL A 3 -34.99 0.59 22.69
N VAL A 4 -34.51 -0.05 21.62
CA VAL A 4 -33.36 0.39 20.82
C VAL A 4 -33.91 0.97 19.53
N SER A 5 -33.97 2.29 19.43
CA SER A 5 -34.40 2.99 18.20
C SER A 5 -33.26 3.82 17.62
N SER A 6 -32.62 3.21 16.61
CA SER A 6 -32.15 3.80 15.34
C SER A 6 -31.76 5.29 15.32
N TRP A 7 -30.46 5.54 15.13
CA TRP A 7 -29.98 6.83 14.61
C TRP A 7 -30.14 6.84 13.08
N PRO A 8 -30.86 7.81 12.48
CA PRO A 8 -30.84 8.02 11.05
C PRO A 8 -29.61 8.85 10.67
N CYS A 9 -28.69 8.27 9.90
CA CYS A 9 -27.63 9.03 9.23
C CYS A 9 -28.13 9.37 7.83
N GLU A 10 -28.58 10.61 7.66
CA GLU A 10 -28.96 11.20 6.39
C GLU A 10 -27.77 11.20 5.43
N TYR A 11 -27.86 10.43 4.34
CA TYR A 11 -26.92 10.46 3.23
C TYR A 11 -27.63 11.10 2.04
N SER A 12 -27.74 12.42 2.04
CA SER A 12 -28.30 13.19 0.92
C SER A 12 -27.18 13.82 0.08
N ASP A 13 -27.21 13.49 -1.21
CA ASP A 13 -26.73 14.29 -2.34
C ASP A 13 -25.23 14.38 -2.64
N VAL A 14 -24.73 13.38 -3.39
CA VAL A 14 -23.67 13.61 -4.38
C VAL A 14 -23.97 12.87 -5.70
N ALA A 15 -25.15 13.11 -6.29
CA ALA A 15 -25.53 12.55 -7.58
C ALA A 15 -25.30 13.55 -8.73
N ALA A 16 -24.06 14.04 -8.91
CA ALA A 16 -23.68 14.82 -10.08
C ALA A 16 -22.98 13.93 -11.13
N ARG A 17 -23.83 13.40 -12.03
CA ARG A 17 -23.59 12.79 -13.35
C ARG A 17 -22.14 12.73 -13.85
N LYS A 18 -21.60 11.51 -14.02
CA LYS A 18 -20.49 11.23 -14.96
C LYS A 18 -20.93 10.22 -16.01
N SER A 19 -20.70 10.61 -17.26
CA SER A 19 -21.00 9.92 -18.51
C SER A 19 -20.56 8.45 -18.50
N LYS A 20 -21.54 7.57 -18.77
CA LYS A 20 -21.39 6.12 -18.87
C LYS A 20 -20.53 5.71 -20.07
N ARG A 21 -19.32 5.18 -19.84
CA ARG A 21 -18.71 4.12 -20.68
C ARG A 21 -17.92 3.17 -19.78
N GLY A 22 -18.51 1.99 -19.54
CA GLY A 22 -18.00 0.95 -18.65
C GLY A 22 -19.04 0.59 -17.60
N GLY A 23 -19.64 -0.60 -17.70
CA GLY A 23 -20.56 -1.10 -16.68
C GLY A 23 -19.90 -1.20 -15.31
N ALA A 24 -20.72 -1.22 -14.25
CA ALA A 24 -20.24 -1.37 -12.88
C ALA A 24 -19.43 -2.67 -12.75
N ARG A 25 -18.09 -2.55 -12.72
CA ARG A 25 -17.23 -3.67 -12.37
C ARG A 25 -17.38 -3.92 -10.86
N PRO A 26 -17.40 -5.18 -10.40
CA PRO A 26 -17.29 -5.47 -8.98
C PRO A 26 -16.07 -4.73 -8.40
N GLY A 27 -16.31 -3.79 -7.46
CA GLY A 27 -15.25 -2.96 -6.86
C GLY A 27 -15.07 -1.54 -7.44
N ALA A 28 -15.82 -1.16 -8.48
CA ALA A 28 -15.80 0.21 -8.98
C ALA A 28 -16.36 1.19 -7.94
N GLY A 29 -15.56 2.20 -7.55
CA GLY A 29 -15.98 3.23 -6.58
C GLY A 29 -15.73 2.91 -5.11
N ARG A 30 -15.07 1.79 -4.78
CA ARG A 30 -14.58 1.59 -3.41
C ARG A 30 -13.41 2.54 -3.14
N PRO A 31 -13.43 3.34 -2.05
CA PRO A 31 -12.27 4.14 -1.69
C PRO A 31 -11.08 3.21 -1.50
N ALA A 32 -9.93 3.55 -2.08
CA ALA A 32 -8.73 2.78 -1.91
C ALA A 32 -8.31 2.84 -0.43
N ILE A 33 -8.47 1.73 0.29
CA ILE A 33 -7.96 1.55 1.65
C ILE A 33 -6.46 1.27 1.57
N LEU A 34 -5.73 2.14 0.87
CA LEU A 34 -4.29 2.06 0.68
C LEU A 34 -3.70 3.33 1.28
N GLU A 35 -3.54 3.29 2.59
CA GLU A 35 -2.75 4.26 3.37
C GLU A 35 -1.43 4.54 2.65
N GLU A 36 -1.26 5.77 2.16
CA GLU A 36 -0.03 6.45 1.66
C GLU A 36 1.13 5.62 1.08
N ARG A 37 0.86 4.47 0.43
CA ARG A 37 1.92 3.69 -0.22
C ARG A 37 2.37 4.40 -1.48
N ARG A 38 3.60 4.91 -1.47
CA ARG A 38 4.25 5.49 -2.65
C ARG A 38 5.15 4.45 -3.31
N SER A 39 4.99 4.29 -4.62
CA SER A 39 5.91 3.47 -5.43
C SER A 39 7.15 4.28 -5.76
N VAL A 40 8.33 3.67 -5.63
CA VAL A 40 9.61 4.24 -6.04
C VAL A 40 10.28 3.28 -7.01
N THR A 41 10.77 3.80 -8.13
CA THR A 41 11.59 3.05 -9.09
C THR A 41 13.04 3.46 -8.91
N LEU A 42 13.92 2.49 -8.69
CA LEU A 42 15.36 2.70 -8.51
C LEU A 42 16.11 2.10 -9.68
N HIS A 43 17.11 2.82 -10.18
CA HIS A 43 18.06 2.30 -11.14
C HIS A 43 19.29 1.77 -10.40
N ILE A 44 19.60 0.50 -10.59
CA ILE A 44 20.76 -0.18 -10.01
C ILE A 44 21.47 -0.97 -11.10
N GLU A 45 22.72 -1.31 -10.86
CA GLU A 45 23.49 -2.14 -11.79
C GLU A 45 22.89 -3.55 -11.91
N ALA A 46 22.99 -4.15 -13.10
CA ALA A 46 22.46 -5.50 -13.36
C ALA A 46 23.06 -6.54 -12.40
N ALA A 47 24.37 -6.47 -12.16
CA ALA A 47 25.06 -7.37 -11.23
C ALA A 47 24.55 -7.24 -9.78
N GLN A 48 24.18 -6.03 -9.36
CA GLN A 48 23.61 -5.80 -8.03
C GLN A 48 22.19 -6.39 -7.93
N ARG A 49 21.38 -6.23 -8.98
CA ARG A 49 20.04 -6.82 -9.06
C ARG A 49 20.11 -8.35 -8.93
N GLU A 50 21.03 -9.00 -9.65
CA GLU A 50 21.18 -10.46 -9.60
C GLU A 50 21.55 -10.94 -8.19
N ARG A 51 22.52 -10.27 -7.54
CA ARG A 51 22.91 -10.57 -6.16
C ARG A 51 21.75 -10.39 -5.18
N LEU A 52 20.97 -9.33 -5.31
CA LEU A 52 19.77 -9.12 -4.50
C LEU A 52 18.72 -10.22 -4.73
N GLY A 53 18.56 -10.68 -5.97
CA GLY A 53 17.70 -11.81 -6.32
C GLY A 53 18.11 -13.09 -5.60
N GLN A 54 19.38 -13.46 -5.65
CA GLN A 54 19.92 -14.65 -4.97
C GLN A 54 19.73 -14.58 -3.46
N ILE A 55 19.98 -13.42 -2.84
CA ILE A 55 19.79 -13.22 -1.39
C ILE A 55 18.31 -13.32 -1.03
N ALA A 56 17.44 -12.74 -1.84
CA ALA A 56 15.99 -12.76 -1.62
C ALA A 56 15.45 -14.20 -1.72
N GLU A 57 15.90 -14.96 -2.72
CA GLU A 57 15.57 -16.37 -2.93
C GLU A 57 16.03 -17.23 -1.74
N ALA A 58 17.30 -17.09 -1.32
CA ALA A 58 17.84 -17.83 -0.17
C ALA A 58 17.08 -17.55 1.14
N ARG A 59 16.45 -16.38 1.25
CA ARG A 59 15.66 -15.97 2.42
C ARG A 59 14.15 -16.20 2.26
N GLY A 60 13.70 -16.65 1.09
CA GLY A 60 12.27 -16.81 0.79
C GLY A 60 11.46 -15.50 0.84
N VAL A 61 12.08 -14.36 0.53
CA VAL A 61 11.44 -13.04 0.54
C VAL A 61 11.48 -12.39 -0.84
N SER A 62 10.66 -11.36 -1.07
CA SER A 62 10.78 -10.57 -2.30
C SER A 62 11.98 -9.62 -2.25
N VAL A 63 12.56 -9.30 -3.40
CA VAL A 63 13.62 -8.27 -3.52
C VAL A 63 13.15 -6.93 -2.95
N SER A 64 11.88 -6.58 -3.17
CA SER A 64 11.27 -5.35 -2.64
C SER A 64 11.20 -5.34 -1.11
N ASP A 65 10.93 -6.48 -0.48
CA ASP A 65 10.92 -6.60 0.99
C ASP A 65 12.34 -6.52 1.56
N LEU A 66 13.30 -7.15 0.88
CA LEU A 66 14.72 -7.07 1.25
C LEU A 66 15.22 -5.62 1.21
N ILE A 67 14.87 -4.87 0.17
CA ILE A 67 15.23 -3.45 0.03
C ILE A 67 14.58 -2.62 1.15
N ARG A 68 13.30 -2.84 1.45
CA ARG A 68 12.59 -2.15 2.55
C ARG A 68 13.29 -2.37 3.89
N GLN A 69 13.63 -3.61 4.22
CA GLN A 69 14.35 -3.93 5.46
C GLN A 69 15.74 -3.26 5.52
N ALA A 70 16.45 -3.21 4.38
CA ALA A 70 17.75 -2.54 4.31
C ALA A 70 17.63 -1.02 4.53
N ILE A 71 16.62 -0.38 3.92
CA ILE A 71 16.34 1.05 4.12
C ILE A 71 15.99 1.32 5.59
N ASP A 72 15.11 0.52 6.20
CA ASP A 72 14.71 0.68 7.60
C ASP A 72 15.92 0.54 8.54
N ALA A 73 16.76 -0.46 8.31
CA ALA A 73 17.97 -0.69 9.10
C ALA A 73 18.96 0.49 8.98
N PHE A 74 19.14 1.02 7.76
CA PHE A 74 19.99 2.16 7.50
C PHE A 74 19.46 3.43 8.20
N LEU A 75 18.16 3.70 8.09
CA LEU A 75 17.54 4.86 8.71
C LEU A 75 17.63 4.82 10.23
N ARG A 76 17.36 3.67 10.85
CA ARG A 76 17.54 3.49 12.31
C ARG A 76 18.98 3.74 12.75
N ARG A 77 19.95 3.20 12.00
CA ARG A 77 21.39 3.44 12.27
C ARG A 77 21.73 4.93 12.13
N SER A 78 21.22 5.61 11.10
CA SER A 78 21.52 7.02 10.83
C SER A 78 20.98 7.97 11.90
N ARG A 79 19.86 7.62 12.56
CA ARG A 79 19.25 8.41 13.65
C ARG A 79 19.91 8.19 15.01
N GLY A 80 20.87 7.26 15.11
CA GLY A 80 21.48 6.91 16.39
C GLY A 80 20.54 6.16 17.34
N GLU A 81 19.41 5.66 16.85
CA GLU A 81 18.50 4.79 17.61
C GLU A 81 19.22 3.45 17.86
N LYS A 82 19.86 3.35 19.03
CA LYS A 82 20.46 2.12 19.52
C LYS A 82 19.34 1.14 19.90
N ARG A 83 19.59 -0.12 19.57
CA ARG A 83 18.75 -1.27 19.89
C ARG A 83 18.59 -1.48 21.39
#